data_AF-A0A0K0G906-F1
#
_entry.id   AF-A0A0K0G906-F1
#
_cell.length_a   1.000
_cell.length_b   1.000
_cell.length_c   1.000
_cell.angle_alpha   90.00
_cell.angle_beta   90.00
_cell.angle_gamma   90.00
#
_symmetry.space_group_name_H-M   'P 1'
#
loop_
_entity.id
_entity.type
_entity.pdbx_description
1 polymer ?
#
loop_
_entity_poly.entity_id
_entity_poly.type
_entity_poly.pdbx_seq_one_letter_code
_entity_poly.pdbx_strand_id
1 'polypeptide(L)'
;MTNKSLSAYEFNFKPKELNKGRESLQDMSLLQGQYQEYIVTKTGYLVSILSGTGINLDLLNEYEQTDVFEEYNAFLMSHVAESKGEIFQFLDMTVPVDFKPYILSWRKRYLEFKNTNPDNKIVANLIASYIDHYENEDANHEMTTQEHYVVLKEKIKDKNFMSLQFAEKNLSEKVEVIRKSLESQFQHYDLQVRKLNGYECKKVLHLFMNFNQS
;
A
#
# COMPACT_ATOMS: atom_id res chain seq x y z
N MET A 1 -7.15 38.31 -17.55
CA MET A 1 -6.92 37.18 -16.65
C MET A 1 -8.20 36.94 -15.87
N THR A 2 -9.05 36.03 -16.35
CA THR A 2 -10.40 35.83 -15.80
C THR A 2 -10.32 34.86 -14.63
N ASN A 3 -10.70 35.37 -13.46
CA ASN A 3 -10.77 34.67 -12.19
C ASN A 3 -11.82 33.53 -12.32
N LYS A 4 -11.39 32.29 -12.62
CA LYS A 4 -12.27 31.13 -12.55
C LYS A 4 -12.56 30.86 -11.08
N SER A 5 -13.72 31.31 -10.63
CA SER A 5 -14.36 30.95 -9.35
C SER A 5 -14.19 29.46 -9.04
N LEU A 6 -13.78 29.13 -7.80
CA LEU A 6 -13.72 27.76 -7.29
C LEU A 6 -15.04 26.98 -7.40
N SER A 7 -16.16 27.65 -7.70
CA SER A 7 -17.46 27.02 -8.00
C SER A 7 -17.44 26.09 -9.22
N ALA A 8 -16.39 26.13 -10.05
CA ALA A 8 -16.23 25.20 -11.17
C ALA A 8 -15.75 23.79 -10.75
N TYR A 9 -15.35 23.60 -9.48
CA TYR A 9 -14.86 22.32 -8.95
C TYR A 9 -15.76 21.78 -7.83
N GLU A 10 -17.08 21.80 -8.04
CA GLU A 10 -18.02 21.18 -7.10
C GLU A 10 -17.94 19.66 -7.14
N PHE A 11 -17.53 19.04 -6.02
CA PHE A 11 -17.56 17.60 -5.82
C PHE A 11 -19.02 17.13 -5.63
N ASN A 12 -19.68 16.78 -6.74
CA ASN A 12 -21.11 16.48 -6.79
C ASN A 12 -21.43 14.96 -6.69
N PHE A 13 -20.48 14.14 -6.22
CA PHE A 13 -20.65 12.70 -6.15
C PHE A 13 -21.76 12.30 -5.16
N LYS A 14 -22.63 11.37 -5.56
CA LYS A 14 -23.70 10.81 -4.72
C LYS A 14 -23.39 9.33 -4.45
N PRO A 15 -23.17 8.95 -3.17
CA PRO A 15 -22.97 7.56 -2.82
C PRO A 15 -24.14 6.69 -3.27
N LYS A 16 -23.86 5.53 -3.84
CA LYS A 16 -24.87 4.53 -4.21
C LYS A 16 -24.75 3.31 -3.29
N GLU A 17 -25.88 2.70 -2.96
CA GLU A 17 -25.88 1.36 -2.37
C GLU A 17 -25.52 0.32 -3.45
N LEU A 18 -24.78 -0.72 -3.06
CA LEU A 18 -24.33 -1.75 -3.99
C LEU A 18 -25.49 -2.71 -4.32
N ASN A 19 -25.82 -2.84 -5.61
CA ASN A 19 -26.74 -3.86 -6.08
C ASN A 19 -26.06 -5.25 -6.08
N LYS A 20 -26.77 -6.29 -5.64
CA LYS A 20 -26.23 -7.67 -5.51
C LYS A 20 -26.35 -8.51 -6.79
N GLY A 21 -26.46 -7.93 -7.99
CA GLY A 21 -26.76 -8.67 -9.22
C GLY A 21 -26.17 -8.09 -10.51
N ARG A 22 -26.09 -8.94 -11.55
CA ARG A 22 -25.47 -8.81 -12.89
C ARG A 22 -25.28 -7.36 -13.38
N GLU A 23 -24.15 -6.77 -13.02
CA GLU A 23 -23.68 -5.47 -13.47
C GLU A 23 -22.32 -5.64 -14.19
N SER A 24 -21.91 -4.67 -15.01
CA SER A 24 -20.59 -4.72 -15.67
C SER A 24 -19.46 -4.65 -14.63
N LEU A 25 -18.26 -5.16 -14.94
CA LEU A 25 -17.08 -5.09 -14.05
C LEU A 25 -16.82 -3.66 -13.51
N GLN A 26 -17.12 -2.65 -14.33
CA GLN A 26 -16.96 -1.23 -13.97
C GLN A 26 -18.04 -0.75 -13.01
N ASP A 27 -19.25 -1.29 -13.10
CA ASP A 27 -20.36 -1.01 -12.19
C ASP A 27 -20.15 -1.68 -10.84
N MET A 28 -19.64 -2.93 -10.83
CA MET A 28 -19.25 -3.67 -9.62
C MET A 28 -18.07 -3.06 -8.87
N SER A 29 -17.22 -2.26 -9.54
CA SER A 29 -16.08 -1.61 -8.89
C SER A 29 -16.55 -0.62 -7.83
N LEU A 30 -16.03 -0.75 -6.61
CA LEU A 30 -16.26 0.19 -5.51
C LEU A 30 -15.55 1.53 -5.70
N LEU A 31 -14.74 1.68 -6.74
CA LEU A 31 -13.91 2.85 -6.98
C LEU A 31 -14.68 3.92 -7.75
N GLN A 32 -14.70 5.13 -7.20
CA GLN A 32 -15.26 6.31 -7.86
C GLN A 32 -14.15 7.18 -8.47
N GLY A 33 -13.02 7.30 -7.78
CA GLY A 33 -11.91 8.13 -8.25
C GLY A 33 -10.76 8.19 -7.26
N GLN A 34 -9.84 9.13 -7.51
CA GLN A 34 -8.71 9.43 -6.65
C GLN A 34 -8.76 10.90 -6.25
N TYR A 35 -8.47 11.20 -4.99
CA TYR A 35 -8.26 12.55 -4.48
C TYR A 35 -6.91 12.60 -3.79
N GLN A 36 -5.95 13.30 -4.39
CA GLN A 36 -4.54 13.28 -3.95
C GLN A 36 -4.03 11.83 -3.81
N GLU A 37 -3.50 11.44 -2.66
CA GLU A 37 -3.00 10.08 -2.40
C GLU A 37 -4.08 9.09 -1.95
N TYR A 38 -5.36 9.51 -1.96
CA TYR A 38 -6.47 8.74 -1.41
C TYR A 38 -7.41 8.23 -2.50
N ILE A 39 -8.05 7.10 -2.20
CA ILE A 39 -9.07 6.51 -3.06
C ILE A 39 -10.46 6.93 -2.58
N VAL A 40 -11.27 7.43 -3.49
CA VAL A 40 -12.67 7.77 -3.24
C VAL A 40 -13.55 6.61 -3.68
N THR A 41 -14.36 6.08 -2.76
CA THR A 41 -15.27 4.98 -3.06
C THR A 41 -16.64 5.47 -3.52
N LYS A 42 -17.34 4.63 -4.29
CA LYS A 42 -18.74 4.87 -4.69
C LYS A 42 -19.70 4.91 -3.50
N THR A 43 -19.28 4.43 -2.33
CA THR A 43 -20.05 4.45 -1.08
C THR A 43 -19.79 5.71 -0.24
N GLY A 44 -18.98 6.66 -0.73
CA GLY A 44 -18.74 7.94 -0.06
C GLY A 44 -17.68 7.87 1.04
N TYR A 45 -16.70 6.98 0.91
CA TYR A 45 -15.56 6.89 1.81
C TYR A 45 -14.29 7.34 1.10
N LEU A 46 -13.39 7.92 1.89
CA LEU A 46 -12.00 8.14 1.55
C LEU A 46 -11.18 6.98 2.13
N VAL A 47 -10.29 6.38 1.34
CA VAL A 47 -9.54 5.19 1.72
C VAL A 47 -8.04 5.44 1.55
N SER A 48 -7.27 4.97 2.52
CA SER A 48 -5.81 4.93 2.53
C SER A 48 -5.33 3.53 2.87
N ILE A 49 -4.19 3.13 2.34
CA ILE A 49 -3.58 1.82 2.60
C ILE A 49 -2.19 2.04 3.20
N LEU A 50 -1.91 1.36 4.30
CA LEU A 50 -0.57 1.19 4.84
C LEU A 50 -0.03 -0.17 4.41
N SER A 51 1.24 -0.24 4.06
CA SER A 51 1.99 -1.48 3.83
C SER A 51 3.00 -1.65 4.95
N GLY A 52 3.06 -2.86 5.53
CA GLY A 52 3.99 -3.22 6.58
C GLY A 52 4.93 -4.33 6.14
N THR A 53 6.16 -4.33 6.67
CA THR A 53 7.04 -5.51 6.58
C THR A 53 6.48 -6.67 7.42
N GLY A 54 6.82 -7.89 7.06
CA GLY A 54 6.51 -9.07 7.87
C GLY A 54 7.53 -9.25 9.00
N ILE A 55 7.09 -9.74 10.16
CA ILE A 55 7.97 -10.21 11.24
C ILE A 55 8.17 -11.71 11.06
N ASN A 56 9.42 -12.15 10.98
CA ASN A 56 9.74 -13.57 10.82
C ASN A 56 9.77 -14.28 12.18
N LEU A 57 8.66 -14.92 12.54
CA LEU A 57 8.51 -15.63 13.81
C LEU A 57 9.44 -16.86 13.93
N ASP A 58 9.86 -17.46 12.83
CA ASP A 58 10.74 -18.65 12.85
C ASP A 58 12.17 -18.32 13.31
N LEU A 59 12.56 -17.04 13.24
CA LEU A 59 13.84 -16.55 13.74
C LEU A 59 13.78 -16.17 15.23
N LEU A 60 12.59 -16.18 15.84
CA LEU A 60 12.35 -15.78 17.22
C LEU A 60 12.24 -17.00 18.14
N ASN A 61 12.67 -16.85 19.39
CA ASN A 61 12.45 -17.85 20.43
C ASN A 61 11.00 -17.80 20.98
N GLU A 62 10.57 -18.82 21.74
CA GLU A 62 9.19 -18.90 22.24
C GLU A 62 8.75 -17.69 23.08
N TYR A 63 9.67 -17.10 23.84
CA TYR A 63 9.39 -15.91 24.65
C TYR A 63 9.16 -14.68 23.76
N GLU A 64 10.04 -14.46 22.78
CA GLU A 64 9.90 -13.38 21.80
C GLU A 64 8.64 -13.53 20.95
N GLN A 65 8.30 -14.76 20.52
CA GLN A 65 7.05 -15.01 19.81
C GLN A 65 5.83 -14.63 20.65
N THR A 66 5.83 -15.01 21.94
CA THR A 66 4.75 -14.65 22.87
C THR A 66 4.63 -13.14 23.03
N ASP A 67 5.76 -12.44 23.18
CA ASP A 67 5.83 -10.99 23.30
C ASP A 67 5.27 -10.28 22.05
N VAL A 68 5.63 -10.73 20.83
CA VAL A 68 5.04 -10.20 19.59
C VAL A 68 3.52 -10.33 19.59
N PHE A 69 2.96 -11.46 20.02
CA PHE A 69 1.52 -11.65 20.08
C PHE A 69 0.86 -10.75 21.14
N GLU A 70 1.50 -10.53 22.28
CA GLU A 70 1.01 -9.62 23.32
C GLU A 70 1.02 -8.16 22.85
N GLU A 71 2.10 -7.71 22.19
CA GLU A 71 2.20 -6.38 21.59
C GLU A 71 1.13 -6.17 20.50
N TYR A 72 0.90 -7.17 19.64
CA TYR A 72 -0.16 -7.12 18.63
C TYR A 72 -1.55 -7.04 19.25
N ASN A 73 -1.80 -7.82 20.29
CA ASN A 73 -3.08 -7.76 20.98
C ASN A 73 -3.30 -6.39 21.65
N ALA A 74 -2.26 -5.83 22.28
CA ALA A 74 -2.31 -4.48 22.85
C ALA A 74 -2.59 -3.40 21.78
N PHE A 75 -1.99 -3.54 20.59
CA PHE A 75 -2.29 -2.68 19.44
C PHE A 75 -3.78 -2.76 19.04
N LEU A 76 -4.31 -3.97 18.86
CA LEU A 76 -5.71 -4.17 18.48
C LEU A 76 -6.67 -3.60 19.52
N MET A 77 -6.39 -3.82 20.80
CA MET A 77 -7.23 -3.31 21.90
C MET A 77 -7.23 -1.78 21.97
N SER A 78 -6.08 -1.13 21.74
CA SER A 78 -5.98 0.34 21.79
C SER A 78 -6.60 1.02 20.56
N HIS A 79 -6.52 0.41 19.37
CA HIS A 79 -6.91 1.09 18.13
C HIS A 79 -8.22 0.58 17.52
N VAL A 80 -8.50 -0.72 17.63
CA VAL A 80 -9.70 -1.32 17.03
C VAL A 80 -10.87 -1.26 17.99
N ALA A 81 -10.66 -1.55 19.28
CA ALA A 81 -11.76 -1.58 20.26
C ALA A 81 -12.28 -0.17 20.63
N GLU A 82 -11.44 0.87 20.59
CA GLU A 82 -11.86 2.25 20.80
C GLU A 82 -12.58 2.87 19.59
N SER A 83 -12.39 2.28 18.40
CA SER A 83 -12.95 2.76 17.15
C SER A 83 -14.42 2.35 17.01
N LYS A 84 -15.32 3.10 17.66
CA LYS A 84 -16.78 2.90 17.66
C LYS A 84 -17.38 2.81 16.24
N GLY A 85 -17.35 1.61 15.66
CA GLY A 85 -17.90 1.31 14.33
C GLY A 85 -16.94 1.51 13.15
N GLU A 86 -15.64 1.71 13.38
CA GLU A 86 -14.66 1.72 12.30
C GLU A 86 -14.10 0.32 12.09
N ILE A 87 -14.10 -0.12 10.82
CA ILE A 87 -13.58 -1.44 10.47
C ILE A 87 -12.14 -1.22 10.00
N PHE A 88 -11.19 -1.58 10.87
CA PHE A 88 -9.82 -1.86 10.46
C PHE A 88 -9.82 -3.14 9.64
N GLN A 89 -9.27 -3.08 8.44
CA GLN A 89 -9.15 -4.26 7.59
C GLN A 89 -7.67 -4.55 7.37
N PHE A 90 -7.25 -5.71 7.88
CA PHE A 90 -5.94 -6.30 7.58
C PHE A 90 -6.10 -7.17 6.35
N LEU A 91 -5.16 -7.05 5.42
CA LEU A 91 -5.18 -7.77 4.16
C LEU A 91 -3.77 -8.29 3.85
N ASP A 92 -3.66 -9.60 3.76
CA ASP A 92 -2.44 -10.27 3.31
C ASP A 92 -2.62 -10.66 1.84
N MET A 93 -1.63 -10.32 1.02
CA MET A 93 -1.67 -10.60 -0.41
C MET A 93 -0.36 -11.20 -0.90
N THR A 94 -0.48 -12.21 -1.76
CA THR A 94 0.64 -12.68 -2.57
C THR A 94 0.77 -11.78 -3.79
N VAL A 95 1.89 -11.07 -3.90
CA VAL A 95 2.15 -10.12 -5.00
C VAL A 95 3.45 -10.48 -5.71
N PRO A 96 3.60 -10.22 -7.02
CA PRO A 96 4.88 -10.39 -7.69
C PRO A 96 5.97 -9.51 -7.06
N VAL A 97 7.17 -10.07 -6.92
CA VAL A 97 8.33 -9.33 -6.38
C VAL A 97 8.68 -8.18 -7.33
N ASP A 98 8.92 -6.98 -6.79
CA ASP A 98 9.45 -5.86 -7.56
C ASP A 98 10.97 -5.98 -7.66
N PHE A 99 11.48 -6.42 -8.81
CA PHE A 99 12.91 -6.57 -9.04
C PHE A 99 13.62 -5.26 -9.42
N LYS A 100 12.87 -4.18 -9.70
CA LYS A 100 13.46 -2.91 -10.17
C LYS A 100 14.55 -2.35 -9.24
N PRO A 101 14.40 -2.36 -7.89
CA PRO A 101 15.45 -1.89 -7.01
C PRO A 101 16.74 -2.72 -7.14
N TYR A 102 16.61 -4.05 -7.28
CA TYR A 102 17.74 -4.97 -7.45
C TYR A 102 18.44 -4.72 -8.79
N ILE A 103 17.68 -4.65 -9.88
CA ILE A 103 18.18 -4.34 -11.23
C ILE A 103 18.92 -2.99 -11.22
N LEU A 104 18.33 -1.96 -10.60
CA LEU A 104 18.96 -0.64 -10.48
C LEU A 104 20.29 -0.71 -9.71
N SER A 105 20.33 -1.46 -8.59
CA SER A 105 21.54 -1.61 -7.79
C SER A 105 22.67 -2.28 -8.58
N TRP A 106 22.35 -3.33 -9.35
CA TRP A 106 23.30 -4.04 -10.18
C TRP A 106 23.77 -3.20 -11.38
N ARG A 107 22.87 -2.44 -12.01
CA ARG A 107 23.22 -1.48 -13.07
C ARG A 107 24.19 -0.40 -12.55
N LYS A 108 23.97 0.13 -11.33
CA LYS A 108 24.92 1.07 -10.70
C LYS A 108 26.29 0.44 -10.51
N ARG A 109 26.34 -0.76 -9.92
CA ARG A 109 27.60 -1.52 -9.73
C ARG A 109 28.31 -1.78 -11.06
N TYR A 110 27.58 -2.11 -12.11
CA TYR A 110 28.14 -2.32 -13.45
C TYR A 110 28.83 -1.05 -13.99
N LEU A 111 28.17 0.10 -13.88
CA LEU A 111 28.71 1.39 -14.33
C LEU A 111 29.95 1.80 -13.53
N GLU A 112 29.90 1.67 -12.21
CA GLU A 112 31.04 1.94 -11.31
C GLU A 112 32.23 1.03 -11.62
N PHE A 113 31.97 -0.26 -11.81
CA PHE A 113 33.00 -1.25 -12.15
C PHE A 113 33.65 -0.94 -13.50
N LYS A 114 32.84 -0.63 -14.52
CA LYS A 114 33.34 -0.29 -15.87
C LYS A 114 34.21 0.98 -15.85
N ASN A 115 33.88 1.95 -15.01
CA ASN A 115 34.67 3.17 -14.85
C ASN A 115 35.99 2.94 -14.12
N THR A 116 36.03 1.97 -13.19
CA THR A 116 37.20 1.72 -12.33
C THR A 116 38.16 0.68 -12.93
N ASN A 117 37.62 -0.34 -13.60
CA ASN A 117 38.37 -1.49 -14.12
C ASN A 117 37.91 -1.84 -15.55
N PRO A 118 38.17 -0.98 -16.54
CA PRO A 118 37.66 -1.14 -17.91
C PRO A 118 38.16 -2.41 -18.61
N ASP A 119 39.31 -2.94 -18.20
CA ASP A 119 39.96 -4.09 -18.85
C ASP A 119 39.41 -5.45 -18.38
N ASN A 120 38.77 -5.51 -17.20
CA ASN A 120 38.27 -6.76 -16.65
C ASN A 120 36.87 -7.11 -17.16
N LYS A 121 36.82 -7.64 -18.38
CA LYS A 121 35.56 -8.02 -19.06
C LYS A 121 34.83 -9.19 -18.39
N ILE A 122 35.54 -10.06 -17.67
CA ILE A 122 34.94 -11.26 -17.05
C ILE A 122 33.98 -10.86 -15.93
N VAL A 123 34.44 -10.00 -15.02
CA VAL A 123 33.62 -9.53 -13.90
C VAL A 123 32.48 -8.63 -14.40
N ALA A 124 32.75 -7.81 -15.43
CA ALA A 124 31.70 -7.02 -16.07
C ALA A 124 30.58 -7.90 -16.66
N ASN A 125 30.94 -8.99 -17.34
CA ASN A 125 29.96 -9.95 -17.89
C ASN A 125 29.20 -10.69 -16.79
N LEU A 126 29.85 -11.04 -15.67
CA LEU A 126 29.16 -11.65 -14.53
C LEU A 126 28.13 -10.71 -13.90
N ILE A 127 28.46 -9.43 -13.75
CA ILE A 127 27.50 -8.43 -13.28
C ILE A 127 26.34 -8.30 -14.28
N ALA A 128 26.64 -8.27 -15.58
CA ALA A 128 25.63 -8.20 -16.62
C ALA A 128 24.69 -9.42 -16.61
N SER A 129 25.19 -10.63 -16.33
CA SER A 129 24.32 -11.82 -16.23
C SER A 129 23.35 -11.76 -15.05
N TYR A 130 23.72 -11.13 -13.93
CA TYR A 130 22.77 -10.91 -12.83
C TYR A 130 21.67 -9.92 -13.22
N ILE A 131 22.00 -8.86 -13.96
CA ILE A 131 21.01 -7.91 -14.48
C ILE A 131 20.04 -8.64 -15.40
N ASP A 132 20.55 -9.42 -16.35
CA ASP A 132 19.73 -10.20 -17.29
C ASP A 132 18.84 -11.22 -16.57
N HIS A 133 19.37 -11.93 -15.59
CA HIS A 133 18.58 -12.86 -14.77
C HIS A 133 17.40 -12.17 -14.09
N TYR A 134 17.63 -11.08 -13.36
CA TYR A 134 16.53 -10.38 -12.67
C TYR A 134 15.56 -9.68 -13.62
N GLU A 135 15.99 -9.23 -14.80
CA GLU A 135 15.09 -8.70 -15.83
C GLU A 135 14.16 -9.78 -16.39
N ASN A 136 14.66 -11.01 -16.56
CA ASN A 136 13.84 -12.14 -16.99
C ASN A 136 12.83 -12.56 -15.90
N GLU A 137 13.26 -12.63 -14.63
CA GLU A 137 12.37 -12.91 -13.49
C GLU A 137 11.24 -11.87 -13.35
N ASP A 138 11.56 -10.57 -13.53
CA ASP A 138 10.58 -9.47 -13.50
C ASP A 138 9.57 -9.59 -14.65
N ALA A 139 10.04 -9.91 -15.86
CA ALA A 139 9.19 -10.04 -17.04
C ALA A 139 8.20 -11.20 -16.92
N ASN A 140 8.65 -12.33 -16.37
CA ASN A 140 7.85 -13.54 -16.27
C ASN A 140 7.00 -13.61 -14.99
N HIS A 141 7.18 -12.68 -14.04
CA HIS A 141 6.52 -12.69 -12.72
C HIS A 141 6.70 -14.03 -11.98
N GLU A 142 7.86 -14.67 -12.14
CA GLU A 142 8.11 -16.02 -11.63
C GLU A 142 8.18 -16.07 -10.10
N MET A 143 8.53 -14.96 -9.45
CA MET A 143 8.63 -14.86 -8.00
C MET A 143 7.53 -13.99 -7.40
N THR A 144 6.90 -14.50 -6.33
CA THR A 144 5.92 -13.78 -5.52
C THR A 144 6.39 -13.65 -4.08
N THR A 145 5.97 -12.57 -3.41
CA THR A 145 6.17 -12.33 -1.99
C THR A 145 4.83 -12.06 -1.31
N GLN A 146 4.78 -12.24 0.02
CA GLN A 146 3.63 -11.87 0.82
C GLN A 146 3.78 -10.43 1.30
N GLU A 147 2.81 -9.59 0.97
CA GLU A 147 2.70 -8.23 1.49
C GLU A 147 1.53 -8.12 2.47
N HIS A 148 1.74 -7.34 3.52
CA HIS A 148 0.77 -7.10 4.59
C HIS A 148 0.27 -5.67 4.50
N TYR A 149 -1.06 -5.51 4.42
CA TYR A 149 -1.71 -4.21 4.29
C TYR A 149 -2.69 -3.92 5.43
N VAL A 150 -2.76 -2.65 5.82
CA VAL A 150 -3.80 -2.13 6.71
C VAL A 150 -4.60 -1.08 5.95
N VAL A 151 -5.89 -1.35 5.75
CA VAL A 151 -6.81 -0.46 5.05
C VAL A 151 -7.57 0.40 6.06
N LEU A 152 -7.45 1.71 5.89
CA LEU A 152 -8.10 2.73 6.72
C LEU A 152 -9.10 3.50 5.87
N LYS A 153 -10.27 3.81 6.45
CA LYS A 153 -11.33 4.55 5.76
C LYS A 153 -11.95 5.63 6.63
N GLU A 154 -12.34 6.73 5.99
CA GLU A 154 -13.03 7.86 6.62
C GLU A 154 -14.27 8.22 5.81
N LYS A 155 -15.41 8.46 6.47
CA LYS A 155 -16.67 8.77 5.78
C LYS A 155 -16.70 10.25 5.35
N ILE A 156 -17.04 10.50 4.10
CA ILE A 156 -17.28 11.86 3.59
C ILE A 156 -18.70 12.27 4.01
N LYS A 157 -18.81 13.22 4.96
CA LYS A 157 -20.10 13.60 5.58
C LYS A 157 -21.05 14.32 4.61
N ASP A 158 -20.54 15.33 3.90
CA ASP A 158 -21.35 16.18 3.01
C ASP A 158 -20.78 16.29 1.61
N LYS A 159 -21.64 16.70 0.67
CA LYS A 159 -21.37 16.82 -0.77
C LYS A 159 -20.71 18.15 -1.11
N ASN A 160 -19.62 18.46 -0.42
CA ASN A 160 -18.86 19.67 -0.67
C ASN A 160 -17.36 19.41 -0.51
N PHE A 161 -16.57 20.27 -1.14
CA PHE A 161 -15.11 20.16 -1.13
C PHE A 161 -14.51 20.29 0.28
N MET A 162 -15.15 21.07 1.17
CA MET A 162 -14.70 21.24 2.55
C MET A 162 -14.81 19.94 3.35
N SER A 163 -15.89 19.19 3.18
CA SER A 163 -16.10 17.89 3.83
C SER A 163 -15.14 16.84 3.28
N LEU A 164 -14.75 16.93 2.01
CA LEU A 164 -13.69 16.10 1.44
C LEU A 164 -12.31 16.44 2.04
N GLN A 165 -11.97 17.73 2.16
CA GLN A 165 -10.73 18.17 2.83
C GLN A 165 -10.70 17.77 4.30
N PHE A 166 -11.84 17.87 5.00
CA PHE A 166 -11.92 17.47 6.40
C PHE A 166 -11.74 15.96 6.56
N ALA A 167 -12.35 15.16 5.69
CA ALA A 167 -12.14 13.71 5.66
C ALA A 167 -10.68 13.36 5.33
N GLU A 168 -10.05 14.09 4.41
CA GLU A 168 -8.62 13.94 4.09
C GLU A 168 -7.74 14.22 5.31
N LYS A 169 -7.96 15.34 6.00
CA LYS A 169 -7.20 15.69 7.20
C LYS A 169 -7.37 14.65 8.31
N ASN A 170 -8.60 14.24 8.60
CA ASN A 170 -8.88 13.21 9.61
C ASN A 170 -8.22 11.88 9.26
N LEU A 171 -8.29 11.47 7.99
CA LEU A 171 -7.68 10.23 7.54
C LEU A 171 -6.16 10.32 7.58
N SER A 172 -5.57 11.45 7.19
CA SER A 172 -4.14 11.75 7.31
C SER A 172 -3.66 11.62 8.75
N GLU A 173 -4.36 12.23 9.70
CA GLU A 173 -4.04 12.15 11.14
C GLU A 173 -4.16 10.71 11.65
N LYS A 174 -5.24 10.01 11.30
CA LYS A 174 -5.44 8.59 11.66
C LYS A 174 -4.34 7.69 11.11
N VAL A 175 -3.97 7.87 9.84
CA VAL A 175 -2.89 7.12 9.18
C VAL A 175 -1.58 7.30 9.94
N GLU A 176 -1.22 8.54 10.31
CA GLU A 176 0.02 8.80 11.05
C GLU A 176 0.00 8.25 12.47
N VAL A 177 -1.13 8.30 13.18
CA VAL A 177 -1.28 7.69 14.50
C VAL A 177 -1.06 6.18 14.42
N ILE A 178 -1.73 5.51 13.48
CA ILE A 178 -1.63 4.06 13.31
C ILE A 178 -0.23 3.63 12.88
N ARG A 179 0.35 4.34 11.91
CA ARG A 179 1.71 4.08 11.44
C ARG A 179 2.72 4.17 12.59
N LYS A 180 2.68 5.26 13.36
CA LYS A 180 3.58 5.45 14.51
C LYS A 180 3.33 4.42 15.60
N SER A 181 2.08 4.08 15.90
CA SER A 181 1.77 3.05 16.90
C SER A 181 2.40 1.72 16.53
N LEU A 182 2.18 1.26 15.29
CA LEU A 182 2.74 0.00 14.80
C LEU A 182 4.27 0.02 14.85
N GLU A 183 4.92 1.05 14.32
CA GLU A 183 6.39 1.18 14.37
C GLU A 183 6.93 1.24 15.79
N SER A 184 6.23 1.91 16.71
CA SER A 184 6.69 2.08 18.10
C SER A 184 6.50 0.84 18.96
N GLN A 185 5.40 0.10 18.77
CA GLN A 185 5.14 -1.13 19.50
C GLN A 185 6.11 -2.20 19.05
N PHE A 186 6.25 -2.42 17.74
CA PHE A 186 7.12 -3.46 17.19
C PHE A 186 8.54 -2.98 16.87
N GLN A 187 9.04 -1.97 17.59
CA GLN A 187 10.35 -1.38 17.32
C GLN A 187 11.48 -2.41 17.46
N HIS A 188 11.35 -3.36 18.40
CA HIS A 188 12.34 -4.42 18.63
C HIS A 188 12.39 -5.47 17.50
N TYR A 189 11.38 -5.48 16.62
CA TYR A 189 11.21 -6.44 15.55
C TYR A 189 11.42 -5.82 14.16
N ASP A 190 11.99 -4.60 14.09
CA ASP A 190 12.27 -3.85 12.86
C ASP A 190 11.05 -3.70 11.94
N LEU A 191 9.84 -3.63 12.51
CA LEU A 191 8.63 -3.42 11.73
C LEU A 191 8.64 -2.03 11.09
N GLN A 192 8.57 -1.98 9.76
CA GLN A 192 8.50 -0.74 9.00
C GLN A 192 7.13 -0.62 8.35
N VAL A 193 6.47 0.53 8.55
CA VAL A 193 5.15 0.80 8.01
C VAL A 193 5.18 2.02 7.12
N ARG A 194 4.73 1.87 5.87
CA ARG A 194 4.71 2.94 4.88
C ARG A 194 3.31 3.17 4.35
N LYS A 195 2.92 4.43 4.25
CA LYS A 195 1.71 4.83 3.52
C LYS A 195 1.91 4.64 2.02
N LEU A 196 0.98 3.94 1.38
CA LEU A 196 0.95 3.82 -0.07
C LEU A 196 0.47 5.11 -0.71
N ASN A 197 1.07 5.45 -1.85
CA ASN A 197 0.61 6.55 -2.69
C ASN A 197 -0.64 6.13 -3.50
N GLY A 198 -1.29 7.09 -4.17
CA GLY A 198 -2.54 6.83 -4.89
C GLY A 198 -2.39 5.84 -6.06
N TYR A 199 -1.21 5.78 -6.68
CA TYR A 199 -0.91 4.80 -7.73
C TYR A 199 -0.74 3.39 -7.17
N GLU A 200 0.01 3.25 -6.07
CA GLU A 200 0.21 1.99 -5.36
C GLU A 200 -1.11 1.45 -4.81
N CYS A 201 -1.95 2.32 -4.22
CA CYS A 201 -3.28 1.93 -3.77
C CYS A 201 -4.13 1.32 -4.90
N LYS A 202 -4.10 1.91 -6.10
CA LYS A 202 -4.80 1.35 -7.27
C LYS A 202 -4.25 0.00 -7.67
N LYS A 203 -2.92 -0.16 -7.68
CA LYS A 203 -2.26 -1.43 -8.01
C LYS A 203 -2.72 -2.54 -7.06
N VAL A 204 -2.72 -2.29 -5.75
CA VAL A 204 -3.20 -3.25 -4.73
C VAL A 204 -4.66 -3.62 -4.98
N LEU A 205 -5.53 -2.65 -5.24
CA LEU A 205 -6.94 -2.90 -5.51
C LEU A 205 -7.17 -3.70 -6.80
N HIS A 206 -6.38 -3.45 -7.84
CA HIS A 206 -6.42 -4.23 -9.07
C HIS A 206 -6.00 -5.68 -8.83
N LEU A 207 -4.90 -5.90 -8.09
CA LEU A 207 -4.46 -7.24 -7.71
C LEU A 207 -5.56 -7.95 -6.90
N PHE A 208 -6.15 -7.26 -5.92
CA PHE A 208 -7.21 -7.84 -5.10
C PHE A 208 -8.43 -8.27 -5.91
N MET A 209 -8.82 -7.49 -6.93
CA MET A 209 -9.92 -7.87 -7.83
C MET A 209 -9.56 -9.07 -8.72
N ASN A 210 -8.32 -9.17 -9.19
CA ASN A 210 -7.87 -10.28 -10.03
C ASN A 210 -7.77 -11.59 -9.24
N PHE A 211 -7.25 -11.55 -8.00
CA PHE A 211 -7.10 -12.74 -7.16
C PHE A 211 -8.43 -13.30 -6.66
N ASN A 212 -9.42 -12.46 -6.33
CA ASN A 212 -10.74 -12.94 -5.88
C ASN A 212 -11.65 -13.45 -7.01
N GLN A 213 -11.20 -13.44 -8.26
CA GLN A 213 -11.92 -14.00 -9.41
C GLN A 213 -11.41 -15.39 -9.83
N SER A 214 -10.40 -15.92 -9.13
CA SER A 214 -9.86 -17.28 -9.31
C SER A 214 -10.49 -18.24 -8.30
#